data_AF-A0A2G1WW37-F1
#
_entry.id   AF-A0A2G1WW37-F1
#
_cell.length_a   1.000
_cell.length_b   1.000
_cell.length_c   1.000
_cell.angle_alpha   90.00
_cell.angle_beta   90.00
_cell.angle_gamma   90.00
#
_symmetry.space_group_name_H-M   'P 1'
#
loop_
_entity.id
_entity.type
_entity.pdbx_description
1 polymer ?
#
loop_
_entity_poly.entity_id
_entity_poly.type
_entity_poly.pdbx_seq_one_letter_code
_entity_poly.pdbx_strand_id
1 'polypeptide(L)'
;MTETQARALATLRDIDARFHRLFEAVDTADGTAATPSADPLVTLRRARSQIDAALFEHQRRTDDGTLPDGGSCVLQWDPPHTPPRRLTLGPDSDGDSWTRRELEWTGERWRICGRDSVTDVAISAPAEPRYPDPIDPPTIETQLNWIRGTWTHPDPDVLVFDATATTEQGVLGAVDDELRYREAGSPQWVTVTDEAELYHHLQQQGQPSIKALSETTLTRHHFTPSPLTR
;
A
#
# COMPACT_ATOMS: atom_id res chain seq x y z
N MET A 1 9.86 -29.49 -1.11
CA MET A 1 10.84 -29.94 -2.13
C MET A 1 11.15 -31.42 -1.87
N THR A 2 10.98 -32.30 -2.85
CA THR A 2 11.31 -33.73 -2.67
C THR A 2 12.82 -33.96 -2.81
N GLU A 3 13.35 -34.98 -2.15
CA GLU A 3 14.79 -35.33 -2.18
C GLU A 3 15.31 -35.54 -3.62
N THR A 4 14.45 -36.08 -4.49
CA THR A 4 14.70 -36.25 -5.92
C THR A 4 14.86 -34.92 -6.67
N GLN A 5 14.05 -33.90 -6.33
CA GLN A 5 14.15 -32.56 -6.92
C GLN A 5 15.40 -31.82 -6.47
N ALA A 6 15.75 -31.91 -5.18
CA ALA A 6 16.97 -31.31 -4.64
C ALA A 6 18.22 -31.88 -5.30
N ARG A 7 18.24 -33.20 -5.53
CA ARG A 7 19.34 -33.90 -6.20
C ARG A 7 19.45 -33.54 -7.69
N ALA A 8 18.32 -33.38 -8.37
CA ALA A 8 18.29 -32.93 -9.76
C ALA A 8 18.84 -31.49 -9.90
N LEU A 9 18.48 -30.59 -8.98
CA LEU A 9 18.97 -29.21 -8.98
C LEU A 9 20.48 -29.12 -8.72
N ALA A 10 20.99 -29.87 -7.73
CA ALA A 10 22.42 -29.93 -7.44
C ALA A 10 23.21 -30.43 -8.66
N THR A 11 22.65 -31.40 -9.39
CA THR A 11 23.24 -31.95 -10.62
C THR A 11 23.27 -30.89 -11.73
N LEU A 12 22.20 -30.12 -11.92
CA LEU A 12 22.15 -29.05 -12.92
C LEU A 12 23.16 -27.93 -12.62
N ARG A 13 23.34 -27.54 -11.35
CA ARG A 13 24.34 -26.55 -10.93
C ARG A 13 25.77 -27.03 -11.15
N ASP A 14 26.06 -28.30 -10.88
CA ASP A 14 27.38 -28.88 -11.16
C ASP A 14 27.67 -28.92 -12.68
N ILE A 15 26.65 -29.23 -13.48
CA ILE A 15 26.76 -29.25 -14.94
C ILE A 15 27.02 -27.83 -15.49
N ASP A 16 26.30 -26.81 -15.02
CA ASP A 16 26.55 -25.42 -15.45
C ASP A 16 27.96 -24.94 -15.07
N ALA A 17 28.41 -25.21 -13.84
CA ALA A 17 29.77 -24.87 -13.40
C ALA A 17 30.85 -25.55 -14.27
N ARG A 18 30.62 -26.78 -14.72
CA ARG A 18 31.52 -27.48 -15.66
C ARG A 18 31.49 -26.86 -17.04
N PHE A 19 30.32 -26.48 -17.55
CA PHE A 19 30.22 -25.76 -18.82
C PHE A 19 30.94 -24.42 -18.76
N HIS A 20 30.79 -23.66 -17.68
CA HIS A 20 31.47 -22.38 -17.47
C HIS A 20 33.00 -22.54 -17.57
N ARG A 21 33.57 -23.52 -16.86
CA ARG A 21 35.02 -23.82 -16.92
C ARG A 21 35.47 -24.29 -18.31
N LEU A 22 34.65 -25.07 -19.01
CA LEU A 22 34.94 -25.50 -20.39
C LEU A 22 34.94 -24.32 -21.37
N PHE A 23 34.03 -23.36 -21.21
CA PHE A 23 34.02 -22.14 -22.02
C PHE A 23 35.21 -21.24 -21.73
N GLU A 24 35.58 -21.04 -20.46
CA GLU A 24 36.82 -20.31 -20.13
C GLU A 24 38.06 -21.00 -20.70
N ALA A 25 38.13 -22.34 -20.64
CA ALA A 25 39.25 -23.10 -21.19
C ALA A 25 39.33 -23.02 -22.73
N VAL A 26 38.19 -22.84 -23.42
CA VAL A 26 38.15 -22.66 -24.87
C VAL A 26 38.50 -21.22 -25.25
N ASP A 27 38.02 -20.22 -24.51
CA ASP A 27 38.36 -18.80 -24.76
C ASP A 27 39.85 -18.50 -24.46
N THR A 28 40.50 -19.30 -23.60
CA THR A 28 41.94 -19.18 -23.30
C THR A 28 42.84 -20.03 -24.22
N ALA A 29 42.27 -20.89 -25.06
CA ALA A 29 43.02 -21.71 -26.01
C ALA A 29 43.21 -20.96 -27.33
N ASP A 30 44.33 -20.25 -27.46
CA ASP A 30 44.71 -19.55 -28.68
C ASP A 30 44.81 -20.51 -29.88
N GLY A 31 44.20 -20.11 -30.98
CA GLY A 31 43.67 -21.01 -31.99
C GLY A 31 44.66 -21.91 -32.73
N THR A 32 44.31 -23.19 -32.89
CA THR A 32 44.54 -23.97 -34.12
C THR A 32 43.83 -25.32 -34.06
N ALA A 33 42.63 -25.43 -34.64
CA ALA A 33 42.14 -26.70 -35.21
C ALA A 33 40.88 -26.46 -36.07
N ALA A 34 40.83 -27.15 -37.20
CA ALA A 34 39.85 -27.04 -38.28
C ALA A 34 38.38 -27.08 -37.82
N THR A 35 37.55 -26.25 -38.44
CA THR A 35 36.10 -26.13 -38.23
C THR A 35 35.38 -27.45 -38.51
N PRO A 36 34.77 -28.12 -37.52
CA PRO A 36 33.83 -29.22 -37.77
C PRO A 36 32.49 -28.66 -38.24
N SER A 37 31.77 -29.40 -39.09
CA SER A 37 30.52 -28.97 -39.76
C SER A 37 29.27 -28.85 -38.87
N ALA A 38 29.45 -28.87 -37.55
CA ALA A 38 28.46 -28.47 -36.56
C ALA A 38 29.25 -27.86 -35.40
N ASP A 39 29.22 -26.54 -35.26
CA ASP A 39 30.02 -25.83 -34.26
C ASP A 39 29.65 -26.36 -32.86
N PRO A 40 30.54 -27.14 -32.21
CA PRO A 40 30.26 -27.74 -30.91
C PRO A 40 29.98 -26.65 -29.87
N LEU A 41 30.57 -25.46 -30.04
CA LEU A 41 30.35 -24.31 -29.17
C LEU A 41 28.94 -23.75 -29.31
N VAL A 42 28.33 -23.78 -30.49
CA VAL A 42 26.92 -23.37 -30.67
C VAL A 42 25.98 -24.34 -29.96
N THR A 43 26.24 -25.64 -30.05
CA THR A 43 25.45 -26.67 -29.34
C THR A 43 25.61 -26.54 -27.83
N LEU A 44 26.84 -26.32 -27.33
CA LEU A 44 27.11 -26.11 -25.91
C LEU A 44 26.47 -24.81 -25.40
N ARG A 45 26.52 -23.71 -26.17
CA ARG A 45 25.89 -22.43 -25.81
C ARG A 45 24.37 -22.56 -25.74
N ARG A 46 23.77 -23.33 -26.66
CA ARG A 46 22.33 -23.64 -26.62
C ARG A 46 21.96 -24.47 -25.39
N ALA A 47 22.73 -25.50 -25.08
CA ALA A 47 22.52 -26.33 -23.89
C ALA A 47 22.64 -25.51 -22.60
N ARG A 48 23.65 -24.62 -22.51
CA ARG A 48 23.82 -23.69 -21.40
C ARG A 48 22.64 -22.73 -21.27
N SER A 49 22.18 -22.13 -22.37
CA SER A 49 20.99 -21.27 -22.36
C SER A 49 19.72 -21.98 -21.86
N GLN A 50 19.56 -23.28 -22.13
CA GLN A 50 18.43 -24.06 -21.62
C GLN A 50 18.57 -24.40 -20.13
N ILE A 51 19.80 -24.65 -19.66
CA ILE A 51 20.10 -24.88 -18.24
C ILE A 51 19.95 -23.57 -17.45
N ASP A 52 20.43 -22.45 -17.97
CA ASP A 52 20.26 -21.12 -17.39
C ASP A 52 18.78 -20.75 -17.30
N ALA A 53 17.97 -21.02 -18.32
CA ALA A 53 16.53 -20.78 -18.28
C ALA A 53 15.85 -21.64 -17.20
N ALA A 54 16.21 -22.92 -17.08
CA ALA A 54 15.66 -23.82 -16.06
C ALA A 54 16.12 -23.47 -14.64
N LEU A 55 17.38 -23.04 -14.47
CA LEU A 55 17.92 -22.57 -13.20
C LEU A 55 17.31 -21.22 -12.82
N PHE A 56 17.12 -20.31 -13.77
CA PHE A 56 16.46 -19.02 -13.55
C PHE A 56 14.98 -19.19 -13.22
N GLU A 57 14.28 -20.10 -13.90
CA GLU A 57 12.89 -20.44 -13.57
C GLU A 57 12.79 -21.10 -12.19
N HIS A 58 13.73 -21.97 -11.84
CA HIS A 58 13.81 -22.54 -10.49
C HIS A 58 14.16 -21.49 -9.44
N GLN A 59 15.10 -20.60 -9.71
CA GLN A 59 15.50 -19.49 -8.84
C GLN A 59 14.30 -18.57 -8.63
N ARG A 60 13.53 -18.23 -9.67
CA ARG A 60 12.27 -17.49 -9.58
C ARG A 60 11.25 -18.18 -8.67
N ARG A 61 11.13 -19.51 -8.75
CA ARG A 61 10.25 -20.31 -7.85
C ARG A 61 10.78 -20.45 -6.43
N THR A 62 12.06 -20.15 -6.17
CA THR A 62 12.68 -20.28 -4.83
C THR A 62 12.84 -18.92 -4.15
N ASP A 63 13.09 -17.87 -4.93
CA ASP A 63 13.15 -16.46 -4.51
C ASP A 63 11.73 -15.85 -4.31
N ASP A 64 10.68 -16.61 -4.64
CA ASP A 64 9.31 -16.43 -4.12
C ASP A 64 9.26 -16.46 -2.56
N GLY A 65 10.37 -16.77 -1.89
CA GLY A 65 10.59 -16.63 -0.45
C GLY A 65 10.78 -15.20 0.06
N THR A 66 10.40 -14.16 -0.69
CA THR A 66 10.33 -12.76 -0.20
C THR A 66 8.91 -12.23 -0.16
N LEU A 67 7.97 -13.08 0.23
CA LEU A 67 6.73 -12.60 0.81
C LEU A 67 6.95 -12.46 2.33
N PRO A 68 6.50 -11.36 2.96
CA PRO A 68 6.35 -11.35 4.43
C PRO A 68 5.49 -12.58 4.80
N ASP A 69 5.78 -13.21 5.94
CA ASP A 69 5.35 -14.52 6.51
C ASP A 69 3.85 -14.96 6.35
N GLY A 70 3.23 -14.72 5.20
CA GLY A 70 1.79 -14.72 4.94
C GLY A 70 1.38 -14.41 3.50
N GLY A 71 2.31 -14.19 2.56
CA GLY A 71 2.01 -14.22 1.12
C GLY A 71 1.17 -13.07 0.58
N SER A 72 0.92 -12.00 1.35
CA SER A 72 -0.03 -10.96 0.96
C SER A 72 0.65 -9.71 0.39
N CYS A 73 0.04 -9.14 -0.65
CA CYS A 73 0.36 -7.84 -1.21
C CYS A 73 -0.67 -6.82 -0.76
N VAL A 74 -0.22 -5.67 -0.25
CA VAL A 74 -1.10 -4.59 0.20
C VAL A 74 -0.76 -3.32 -0.57
N LEU A 75 -1.79 -2.70 -1.15
CA LEU A 75 -1.73 -1.37 -1.76
C LEU A 75 -2.65 -0.45 -0.97
N GLN A 76 -2.19 0.75 -0.64
CA GLN A 76 -2.98 1.78 0.04
C GLN A 76 -2.86 3.11 -0.69
N TRP A 77 -3.95 3.86 -0.76
CA TRP A 77 -3.97 5.20 -1.33
C TRP A 77 -5.08 6.05 -0.73
N ASP A 78 -4.92 7.37 -0.81
CA ASP A 78 -5.86 8.37 -0.32
C ASP A 78 -6.51 9.08 -1.51
N PRO A 79 -7.66 8.59 -2.00
CA PRO A 79 -8.38 9.25 -3.08
C PRO A 79 -8.92 10.63 -2.60
N PRO A 80 -8.96 11.65 -3.47
CA PRO A 80 -9.58 12.93 -3.13
C PRO A 80 -11.03 12.75 -2.72
N HIS A 81 -11.46 13.45 -1.67
CA HIS A 81 -12.86 13.57 -1.25
C HIS A 81 -13.57 12.25 -0.92
N THR A 82 -12.83 11.17 -0.68
CA THR A 82 -13.40 9.90 -0.23
C THR A 82 -12.46 9.26 0.81
N PRO A 83 -12.95 8.30 1.62
CA PRO A 83 -12.10 7.70 2.64
C PRO A 83 -10.88 6.98 2.03
N PRO A 84 -9.78 6.89 2.79
CA PRO A 84 -8.62 6.07 2.44
C PRO A 84 -9.01 4.67 1.98
N ARG A 85 -8.26 4.14 1.02
CA ARG A 85 -8.53 2.86 0.37
C ARG A 85 -7.35 1.93 0.54
N ARG A 86 -7.68 0.65 0.73
CA ARG A 86 -6.70 -0.42 0.79
C ARG A 86 -7.16 -1.57 -0.08
N LEU A 87 -6.24 -2.11 -0.86
CA LEU A 87 -6.41 -3.35 -1.61
C LEU A 87 -5.47 -4.38 -0.99
N THR A 88 -6.01 -5.54 -0.63
CA THR A 88 -5.22 -6.68 -0.17
C THR A 88 -5.40 -7.84 -1.13
N LEU A 89 -4.30 -8.36 -1.66
CA LEU A 89 -4.27 -9.65 -2.33
C LEU A 89 -3.54 -10.62 -1.41
N GLY A 90 -4.15 -11.76 -1.09
CA GLY A 90 -3.51 -12.78 -0.28
C GLY A 90 -4.07 -14.16 -0.55
N PRO A 91 -3.32 -15.22 -0.22
CA PRO A 91 -3.81 -16.58 -0.33
C PRO A 91 -5.06 -16.75 0.56
N ASP A 92 -6.01 -17.54 0.09
CA ASP A 92 -7.12 -18.00 0.92
C ASP A 92 -6.63 -19.05 1.93
N SER A 93 -7.48 -19.40 2.91
CA SER A 93 -7.13 -20.36 3.97
C SER A 93 -6.63 -21.71 3.45
N ASP A 94 -7.06 -22.08 2.25
CA ASP A 94 -6.81 -23.38 1.65
C ASP A 94 -5.54 -23.38 0.79
N GLY A 95 -4.90 -22.22 0.58
CA GLY A 95 -3.63 -22.07 -0.14
C GLY A 95 -3.70 -22.23 -1.67
N ASP A 96 -4.77 -22.81 -2.20
CA ASP A 96 -4.96 -23.10 -3.63
C ASP A 96 -5.64 -21.95 -4.41
N SER A 97 -6.15 -20.94 -3.72
CA SER A 97 -6.79 -19.79 -4.34
C SER A 97 -6.35 -18.48 -3.68
N TRP A 98 -6.45 -17.38 -4.41
CA TRP A 98 -6.15 -16.06 -3.90
C TRP A 98 -7.43 -15.26 -3.73
N THR A 99 -7.44 -14.34 -2.77
CA THR A 99 -8.53 -13.40 -2.58
C THR A 99 -8.04 -11.98 -2.79
N ARG A 100 -8.76 -11.24 -3.63
CA ARG A 100 -8.67 -9.78 -3.73
C ARG A 100 -9.72 -9.19 -2.80
N ARG A 101 -9.30 -8.33 -1.88
CA ARG A 101 -10.19 -7.63 -0.94
C ARG A 101 -10.00 -6.14 -1.09
N GLU A 102 -11.10 -5.44 -1.32
CA GLU A 102 -11.15 -3.98 -1.34
C GLU A 102 -11.67 -3.49 0.00
N LEU A 103 -10.92 -2.60 0.63
CA LEU A 103 -11.20 -2.06 1.95
C LEU A 103 -11.30 -0.54 1.90
N GLU A 104 -12.21 -0.02 2.70
CA GLU A 104 -12.43 1.40 2.94
C GLU A 104 -12.16 1.69 4.42
N TRP A 105 -11.45 2.78 4.69
CA TRP A 105 -11.23 3.23 6.05
C TRP A 105 -12.51 3.87 6.60
N THR A 106 -12.92 3.45 7.80
CA THR A 106 -14.13 3.99 8.45
C THR A 106 -13.84 5.11 9.43
N GLY A 107 -12.58 5.53 9.60
CA GLY A 107 -12.18 6.41 10.69
C GLY A 107 -11.78 5.66 11.97
N GLU A 108 -11.96 4.34 12.00
CA GLU A 108 -11.60 3.49 13.15
C GLU A 108 -10.86 2.24 12.68
N ARG A 109 -11.36 1.63 11.61
CA ARG A 109 -10.85 0.37 11.08
C ARG A 109 -11.09 0.27 9.58
N TRP A 110 -10.45 -0.72 8.97
CA TRP A 110 -10.73 -1.11 7.59
C TRP A 110 -12.00 -1.95 7.51
N ARG A 111 -12.93 -1.54 6.65
CA ARG A 111 -14.15 -2.28 6.30
C ARG A 111 -14.02 -2.87 4.91
N ILE A 112 -14.29 -4.16 4.76
CA ILE A 112 -14.33 -4.82 3.44
C ILE A 112 -15.57 -4.35 2.69
N CYS A 113 -15.36 -3.83 1.48
CA CYS A 113 -16.42 -3.37 0.57
C CYS A 113 -16.51 -4.23 -0.69
N GLY A 114 -15.45 -4.94 -1.04
CA GLY A 114 -15.40 -5.86 -2.18
C GLY A 114 -14.54 -7.08 -1.87
N ARG A 115 -14.94 -8.24 -2.39
CA ARG A 115 -14.18 -9.48 -2.28
C ARG A 115 -14.38 -10.33 -3.53
N ASP A 116 -13.28 -10.68 -4.17
CA ASP A 116 -13.25 -11.56 -5.33
C ASP A 116 -12.23 -12.68 -5.15
N SER A 117 -12.51 -13.85 -5.72
CA SER A 117 -11.55 -14.93 -5.87
C SER A 117 -10.70 -14.70 -7.12
N VAL A 118 -9.40 -14.91 -7.02
CA VAL A 118 -8.45 -14.79 -8.13
C VAL A 118 -7.72 -16.12 -8.28
N THR A 119 -7.75 -16.68 -9.49
CA THR A 119 -7.16 -17.99 -9.82
C THR A 119 -5.91 -17.87 -10.69
N ASP A 120 -5.72 -16.74 -11.36
CA ASP A 120 -4.55 -16.46 -12.22
C ASP A 120 -3.79 -15.26 -11.66
N VAL A 121 -2.87 -15.53 -10.72
CA VAL A 121 -2.06 -14.49 -10.07
C VAL A 121 -0.61 -14.67 -10.50
N ALA A 122 -0.08 -13.66 -11.18
CA ALA A 122 1.36 -13.50 -11.40
C ALA A 122 1.88 -12.39 -10.47
N ILE A 123 2.48 -12.76 -9.35
CA ILE A 123 3.16 -11.82 -8.46
C ILE A 123 4.61 -11.70 -8.90
N SER A 124 5.13 -10.48 -8.95
CA SER A 124 6.53 -10.22 -9.22
C SER A 124 7.03 -9.21 -8.19
N ALA A 125 7.99 -9.62 -7.37
CA ALA A 125 8.64 -8.69 -6.46
C ALA A 125 9.39 -7.63 -7.28
N PRO A 126 9.21 -6.33 -7.01
CA PRO A 126 10.04 -5.32 -7.63
C PRO A 126 11.50 -5.52 -7.18
N ALA A 127 12.45 -5.27 -8.07
CA ALA A 127 13.89 -5.44 -7.79
C ALA A 127 14.39 -4.58 -6.61
N GLU A 128 13.64 -3.53 -6.26
CA GLU A 128 13.85 -2.70 -5.07
C GLU A 128 12.47 -2.34 -4.48
N PRO A 129 12.32 -2.28 -3.13
CA PRO A 129 11.11 -1.79 -2.50
C PRO A 129 10.93 -0.30 -2.84
N ARG A 130 10.00 0.00 -3.76
CA ARG A 130 9.76 1.35 -4.27
C ARG A 130 8.77 2.16 -3.45
N TYR A 131 8.04 1.52 -2.54
CA TYR A 131 6.98 2.14 -1.77
C TYR A 131 7.15 1.81 -0.28
N PRO A 132 6.89 2.77 0.62
CA PRO A 132 6.88 2.51 2.04
C PRO A 132 5.78 1.51 2.36
N ASP A 133 5.98 0.76 3.45
CA ASP A 133 4.94 -0.12 3.97
C ASP A 133 3.67 0.69 4.23
N PRO A 134 2.49 0.14 3.89
CA PRO A 134 1.23 0.83 4.13
C PRO A 134 1.00 1.00 5.64
N ILE A 135 0.77 2.24 6.07
CA ILE A 135 0.50 2.61 7.46
C ILE A 135 -0.99 2.93 7.60
N ASP A 136 -1.64 2.45 8.66
CA ASP A 136 -3.03 2.80 8.93
C ASP A 136 -3.20 4.32 9.10
N PRO A 137 -4.22 4.94 8.47
CA PRO A 137 -4.57 6.33 8.74
C PRO A 137 -4.91 6.51 10.24
N PRO A 138 -4.73 7.72 10.79
CA PRO A 138 -5.12 7.99 12.16
C PRO A 138 -6.63 7.81 12.34
N THR A 139 -7.04 7.29 13.50
CA THR A 139 -8.45 7.19 13.85
C THR A 139 -9.06 8.56 14.10
N ILE A 140 -10.37 8.69 13.95
CA ILE A 140 -11.11 9.91 14.31
C ILE A 140 -10.83 10.26 15.77
N GLU A 141 -10.87 9.30 16.69
CA GLU A 141 -10.53 9.53 18.11
C GLU A 141 -9.12 10.11 18.28
N THR A 142 -8.13 9.56 17.57
CA THR A 142 -6.75 10.08 17.59
C THR A 142 -6.71 11.53 17.11
N GLN A 143 -7.43 11.83 16.03
CA GLN A 143 -7.52 13.19 15.47
C GLN A 143 -8.24 14.17 16.39
N LEU A 144 -9.31 13.75 17.07
CA LEU A 144 -10.00 14.55 18.07
C LEU A 144 -9.09 14.88 19.25
N ASN A 145 -8.29 13.91 19.69
CA ASN A 145 -7.32 14.13 20.76
C ASN A 145 -6.23 15.12 20.36
N TRP A 146 -5.88 15.22 19.08
CA TRP A 146 -4.92 16.23 18.59
C TRP A 146 -5.45 17.66 18.65
N ILE A 147 -6.76 17.87 18.44
CA ILE A 147 -7.37 19.22 18.48
C ILE A 147 -7.88 19.61 19.87
N ARG A 148 -8.06 18.67 20.79
CA ARG A 148 -8.52 18.94 22.15
C ARG A 148 -7.50 19.78 22.91
N GLY A 149 -7.98 20.79 23.65
CA GLY A 149 -7.15 21.71 24.43
C GLY A 149 -6.40 22.77 23.61
N THR A 150 -6.36 22.69 22.29
CA THR A 150 -5.63 23.65 21.44
C THR A 150 -6.37 24.99 21.30
N TRP A 151 -7.68 25.04 21.60
CA TRP A 151 -8.51 26.25 21.44
C TRP A 151 -8.01 27.48 22.20
N THR A 152 -7.29 27.26 23.30
CA THR A 152 -6.67 28.32 24.10
C THR A 152 -5.45 28.97 23.43
N HIS A 153 -4.84 28.30 22.45
CA HIS A 153 -3.72 28.84 21.67
C HIS A 153 -4.20 29.91 20.71
N PRO A 154 -3.38 30.96 20.41
CA PRO A 154 -3.73 32.05 19.49
C PRO A 154 -4.28 31.60 18.14
N ASP A 155 -3.77 30.49 17.62
CA ASP A 155 -4.23 29.85 16.39
C ASP A 155 -4.42 28.34 16.68
N PRO A 156 -5.67 27.90 16.94
CA PRO A 156 -5.92 26.53 17.36
C PRO A 156 -5.94 25.56 16.18
N ASP A 157 -5.57 24.31 16.44
CA ASP A 157 -5.67 23.22 15.48
C ASP A 157 -7.14 22.78 15.32
N VAL A 158 -7.55 22.59 14.07
CA VAL A 158 -8.90 22.16 13.70
C VAL A 158 -8.83 20.99 12.71
N LEU A 159 -9.87 20.16 12.69
CA LEU A 159 -10.04 19.16 11.65
C LEU A 159 -10.81 19.76 10.48
N VAL A 160 -10.25 19.65 9.28
CA VAL A 160 -10.82 20.19 8.04
C VAL A 160 -11.21 19.04 7.13
N PHE A 161 -12.51 18.95 6.86
CA PHE A 161 -13.12 18.08 5.87
C PHE A 161 -13.22 18.84 4.54
N ASP A 162 -12.68 18.26 3.48
CA ASP A 162 -12.65 18.91 2.18
C ASP A 162 -14.06 19.11 1.60
N ALA A 163 -14.21 20.18 0.82
CA ALA A 163 -15.42 20.39 0.04
C ALA A 163 -15.58 19.27 -1.00
N THR A 164 -16.81 18.87 -1.26
CA THR A 164 -17.17 17.92 -2.32
C THR A 164 -17.97 18.65 -3.40
N ALA A 165 -18.45 17.92 -4.41
CA ALA A 165 -19.34 18.49 -5.41
C ALA A 165 -20.68 19.00 -4.81
N THR A 166 -21.08 18.51 -3.63
CA THR A 166 -22.39 18.79 -3.03
C THR A 166 -22.32 19.40 -1.63
N THR A 167 -21.15 19.39 -1.00
CA THR A 167 -20.95 19.81 0.40
C THR A 167 -19.79 20.79 0.46
N GLU A 168 -19.93 21.88 1.21
CA GLU A 168 -18.84 22.82 1.42
C GLU A 168 -17.77 22.27 2.37
N GLN A 169 -16.66 23.00 2.51
CA GLN A 169 -15.62 22.65 3.47
C GLN A 169 -16.20 22.68 4.89
N GLY A 170 -16.04 21.56 5.60
CA GLY A 170 -16.42 21.41 6.99
C GLY A 170 -15.21 21.62 7.89
N VAL A 171 -15.38 22.35 8.99
CA VAL A 171 -14.32 22.56 9.98
C VAL A 171 -14.85 22.19 11.35
N LEU A 172 -14.12 21.34 12.06
CA LEU A 172 -14.40 20.90 13.41
C LEU A 172 -13.34 21.47 14.36
N GLY A 173 -13.79 22.25 15.34
CA GLY A 173 -12.95 22.74 16.44
C GLY A 173 -13.42 22.18 17.79
N ALA A 174 -12.48 22.02 18.73
CA ALA A 174 -12.78 21.64 20.11
C ALA A 174 -12.80 22.88 21.01
N VAL A 175 -13.95 23.56 21.09
CA VAL A 175 -14.11 24.81 21.84
C VAL A 175 -14.51 24.52 23.28
N ASP A 176 -13.61 24.81 24.24
CA ASP A 176 -13.85 24.51 25.66
C ASP A 176 -14.27 23.03 25.89
N ASP A 177 -13.55 22.12 25.22
CA ASP A 177 -13.81 20.66 25.13
C ASP A 177 -15.12 20.25 24.44
N GLU A 178 -15.89 21.20 23.93
CA GLU A 178 -17.07 20.95 23.11
C GLU A 178 -16.68 20.89 21.63
N LEU A 179 -16.97 19.75 20.98
CA LEU A 179 -16.74 19.60 19.55
C LEU A 179 -17.82 20.36 18.77
N ARG A 180 -17.40 21.32 17.96
CA ARG A 180 -18.28 22.18 17.16
C ARG A 180 -17.90 22.07 15.69
N TYR A 181 -18.82 21.54 14.88
CA TYR A 181 -18.68 21.39 13.44
C TYR A 181 -19.37 22.55 12.71
N ARG A 182 -18.71 23.13 11.71
CA ARG A 182 -19.30 24.18 10.89
C ARG A 182 -18.83 24.07 9.45
N GLU A 183 -19.80 24.12 8.54
CA GLU A 183 -19.54 24.31 7.11
C GLU A 183 -19.32 25.78 6.79
N ALA A 184 -18.43 26.07 5.83
CA ALA A 184 -18.04 27.43 5.47
C ALA A 184 -19.23 28.36 5.17
N GLY A 185 -20.24 27.88 4.46
CA GLY A 185 -21.45 28.60 4.08
C GLY A 185 -22.60 28.49 5.08
N SER A 186 -22.46 27.68 6.13
CA SER A 186 -23.47 27.57 7.17
C SER A 186 -23.42 28.78 8.11
N PRO A 187 -24.57 29.38 8.47
CA PRO A 187 -24.62 30.47 9.44
C PRO A 187 -24.35 30.01 10.88
N GLN A 188 -24.52 28.72 11.17
CA GLN A 188 -24.44 28.14 12.51
C GLN A 188 -23.48 26.95 12.54
N TRP A 189 -22.85 26.72 13.69
CA TRP A 189 -22.19 25.45 13.99
C TRP A 189 -23.19 24.49 14.61
N VAL A 190 -22.88 23.20 14.52
CA VAL A 190 -23.57 22.12 15.21
C VAL A 190 -22.63 21.56 16.27
N THR A 191 -23.14 21.35 17.48
CA THR A 191 -22.40 20.64 18.52
C THR A 191 -22.42 19.15 18.20
N VAL A 192 -21.24 18.58 18.01
CA VAL A 192 -21.08 17.14 17.75
C VAL A 192 -21.13 16.42 19.09
N THR A 193 -22.29 15.85 19.40
CA THR A 193 -22.50 15.05 20.61
C THR A 193 -22.36 13.55 20.35
N ASP A 194 -22.46 13.14 19.09
CA ASP A 194 -22.38 11.75 18.66
C ASP A 194 -21.24 11.57 17.65
N GLU A 195 -20.32 10.65 17.94
CA GLU A 195 -19.22 10.31 17.04
C GLU A 195 -19.73 9.75 15.70
N ALA A 196 -20.94 9.20 15.65
CA ALA A 196 -21.58 8.77 14.41
C ALA A 196 -21.68 9.87 13.35
N GLU A 197 -21.86 11.14 13.76
CA GLU A 197 -21.87 12.28 12.84
C GLU A 197 -20.49 12.49 12.19
N LEU A 198 -19.41 12.33 12.94
CA LEU A 198 -18.05 12.46 12.40
C LEU A 198 -17.72 11.34 11.41
N TYR A 199 -18.15 10.12 11.71
CA TYR A 199 -18.02 9.00 10.77
C TYR A 199 -18.82 9.24 9.49
N HIS A 200 -19.98 9.90 9.58
CA HIS A 200 -20.77 10.31 8.41
C HIS A 200 -20.03 11.34 7.55
N HIS A 201 -19.45 12.38 8.16
CA HIS A 201 -18.63 13.36 7.45
C HIS A 201 -17.42 12.71 6.77
N LEU A 202 -16.73 11.78 7.45
CA LEU A 202 -15.63 11.02 6.87
C LEU A 202 -16.06 10.22 5.65
N GLN A 203 -17.22 9.55 5.69
CA GLN A 203 -17.73 8.79 4.56
C GLN A 203 -18.03 9.68 3.34
N GLN A 204 -18.52 10.89 3.56
CA GLN A 204 -18.89 11.82 2.49
C GLN A 204 -17.72 12.62 1.92
N GLN A 205 -16.80 13.06 2.78
CA GLN A 205 -15.78 14.06 2.44
C GLN A 205 -14.35 13.49 2.51
N GLY A 206 -14.20 12.25 2.99
CA GLY A 206 -12.92 11.60 3.20
C GLY A 206 -12.26 11.91 4.54
N GLN A 207 -11.00 11.50 4.69
CA GLN A 207 -10.25 11.72 5.91
C GLN A 207 -10.02 13.23 6.13
N PRO A 208 -10.33 13.79 7.32
CA PRO A 208 -10.03 15.17 7.58
C PRO A 208 -8.53 15.38 7.78
N SER A 209 -8.07 16.58 7.41
CA SER A 209 -6.70 17.04 7.68
C SER A 209 -6.67 17.93 8.92
N ILE A 210 -5.58 17.89 9.69
CA ILE A 210 -5.35 18.90 10.73
C ILE A 210 -4.77 20.14 10.06
N LYS A 211 -5.33 21.30 10.36
CA LYS A 211 -4.78 22.61 9.97
C LYS A 211 -4.93 23.60 11.10
N ALA A 212 -4.13 24.65 11.08
CA ALA A 212 -4.39 25.79 11.94
C ALA A 212 -5.67 26.50 11.49
N LEU A 213 -6.46 27.03 12.43
CA LEU A 213 -7.72 27.71 12.10
C LEU A 213 -7.50 28.87 11.12
N SER A 214 -6.38 29.59 11.22
CA SER A 214 -6.01 30.67 10.31
C SER A 214 -5.81 30.25 8.85
N GLU A 215 -5.59 28.96 8.58
CA GLU A 215 -5.49 28.39 7.23
C GLU A 215 -6.87 28.08 6.62
N THR A 216 -7.94 28.26 7.39
CA THR A 216 -9.32 28.07 6.93
C THR A 216 -9.99 29.41 6.64
N THR A 217 -11.16 29.39 5.99
CA THR A 217 -11.99 30.60 5.82
C THR A 217 -12.75 30.99 7.09
N LEU A 218 -12.67 30.18 8.15
CA LEU A 218 -13.40 30.38 9.38
C LEU A 218 -12.51 31.00 10.48
N THR A 219 -13.16 31.68 11.42
CA THR A 219 -12.51 32.33 12.56
C THR A 219 -13.18 31.88 13.85
N ARG A 220 -12.59 32.18 15.02
CA ARG A 220 -13.19 31.81 16.31
C ARG A 220 -14.62 32.31 16.50
N HIS A 221 -14.94 33.48 15.94
CA HIS A 221 -16.29 34.04 15.99
C HIS A 221 -17.34 33.11 15.36
N HIS A 222 -16.93 32.27 14.43
CA HIS A 222 -17.80 31.29 13.80
C HIS A 222 -18.11 30.07 14.69
N PHE A 223 -17.44 29.92 15.83
CA PHE A 223 -17.63 28.80 16.76
C PHE A 223 -18.01 29.26 18.17
N THR A 224 -18.17 30.57 18.41
CA THR A 224 -18.52 31.12 19.72
C THR A 224 -19.83 31.89 19.64
N PRO A 225 -20.75 31.74 20.62
CA PRO A 225 -21.97 32.56 20.71
C PRO A 225 -21.63 34.04 20.64
N SER A 226 -22.42 34.81 19.88
CA SER A 226 -22.30 36.26 19.91
C SER A 226 -22.60 36.77 21.33
N PRO A 227 -21.77 37.64 21.91
CA PRO A 227 -21.98 38.16 23.27
C PRO A 227 -23.26 39.02 23.41
N LEU A 228 -23.92 39.35 22.30
CA LEU A 228 -25.16 40.15 22.24
C LEU A 228 -26.45 39.32 22.34
N THR A 229 -26.36 37.99 22.39
CA THR A 229 -27.49 37.08 22.62
C THR A 229 -27.44 36.58 24.06
N ARG A 230 -27.96 37.38 25.00
CA ARG A 230 -28.27 36.95 26.37
C ARG A 230 -29.61 37.54 26.81
#